data_AF-A0A5B8S682-F1
#
_entry.id   AF-A0A5B8S682-F1
#
_cell.length_a   1.000
_cell.length_b   1.000
_cell.length_c   1.000
_cell.angle_alpha   90.00
_cell.angle_beta   90.00
_cell.angle_gamma   90.00
#
_symmetry.space_group_name_H-M   'P 1'
#
loop_
_entity.id
_entity.type
_entity.pdbx_description
1 polymer ?
#
loop_
_entity_poly.entity_id
_entity_poly.type
_entity_poly.pdbx_seq_one_letter_code
_entity_poly.pdbx_strand_id
1 'polypeptide(L)'
;MAKEEGDLGENYKGAFDGHLPFGKKPALLIVDFVVAYLDPASPLYAGVEDALASNERLLAAARKAGIPVLFTNVEYSPGGADGGVFYRKVPALKLFERGSPMGAFPASLQPQDGELVITKQYASSFFGTTLAATLTAMGVDTLLITGLSTSGCVRATALDACQHGFLPFVVREACGDRHPGPHEANLFDLQAKYAEVISETEAIAHISAP
;
A
#
# COMPACT_ATOMS: atom_id res chain seq x y z
N MET A 1 34.02 -14.34 -26.30
CA MET A 1 32.76 -14.13 -27.05
C MET A 1 31.79 -13.48 -26.09
N ALA A 2 31.48 -12.19 -26.29
CA ALA A 2 30.37 -11.57 -25.59
C ALA A 2 29.11 -12.36 -25.95
N LYS A 3 28.31 -12.77 -24.95
CA LYS A 3 26.95 -13.21 -25.23
C LYS A 3 26.30 -12.09 -26.04
N GLU A 4 25.69 -12.41 -27.17
CA GLU A 4 24.69 -11.52 -27.77
C GLU A 4 23.79 -11.02 -26.63
N GLU A 5 23.54 -9.71 -26.56
CA GLU A 5 22.61 -9.12 -25.59
C GLU A 5 21.20 -9.66 -25.89
N GLY A 6 20.97 -10.91 -25.51
CA GLY A 6 19.65 -11.52 -25.49
C GLY A 6 18.77 -10.74 -24.53
N ASP A 7 17.47 -10.83 -24.76
CA ASP A 7 16.45 -10.20 -23.93
C ASP A 7 16.74 -10.49 -22.44
N LEU A 8 17.14 -9.45 -21.70
CA LEU A 8 17.42 -9.56 -20.27
C LEU A 8 16.17 -9.99 -19.49
N GLY A 9 14.98 -9.90 -20.09
CA GLY A 9 13.74 -10.46 -19.56
C GLY A 9 13.81 -11.96 -19.31
N GLU A 10 14.52 -12.73 -20.15
CA GLU A 10 14.69 -14.18 -19.96
C GLU A 10 15.48 -14.52 -18.68
N ASN A 11 16.28 -13.60 -18.14
CA ASN A 11 16.98 -13.81 -16.88
C ASN A 11 16.05 -13.82 -15.66
N TYR A 12 14.78 -13.42 -15.80
CA TYR A 12 13.82 -13.53 -14.71
C TYR A 12 13.42 -14.99 -14.46
N LYS A 13 13.33 -15.77 -15.53
CA LYS A 13 12.94 -17.17 -15.49
C LYS A 13 13.93 -17.99 -14.68
N GLY A 14 13.42 -18.77 -13.73
CA GLY A 14 14.18 -19.62 -12.82
C GLY A 14 14.86 -18.89 -11.66
N ALA A 15 15.04 -17.56 -11.76
CA ALA A 15 15.65 -16.74 -10.71
C ALA A 15 14.62 -16.07 -9.80
N PHE A 16 13.46 -15.70 -10.35
CA PHE A 16 12.38 -14.97 -9.66
C PHE A 16 11.03 -15.69 -9.76
N ASP A 17 11.03 -17.01 -10.00
CA ASP A 17 9.82 -17.86 -10.10
C ASP A 17 9.28 -18.30 -8.73
N GLY A 18 9.79 -17.72 -7.63
CA GLY A 18 9.34 -18.05 -6.29
C GLY A 18 7.90 -17.58 -6.06
N HIS A 19 7.14 -18.36 -5.30
CA HIS A 19 5.77 -18.02 -4.93
C HIS A 19 5.52 -18.17 -3.44
N LEU A 20 4.81 -17.22 -2.86
CA LEU A 20 4.36 -17.22 -1.48
C LEU A 20 2.95 -17.82 -1.40
N PRO A 21 2.72 -18.88 -0.59
CA PRO A 21 1.37 -19.32 -0.30
C PRO A 21 0.65 -18.27 0.55
N PHE A 22 -0.66 -18.11 0.35
CA PHE A 22 -1.47 -17.27 1.22
C PHE A 22 -1.45 -17.83 2.67
N GLY A 23 -1.24 -16.97 3.65
CA GLY A 23 -1.18 -17.38 5.06
C GLY A 23 -2.55 -17.58 5.70
N LYS A 24 -2.58 -17.67 7.04
CA LYS A 24 -3.77 -18.09 7.81
C LYS A 24 -4.44 -16.96 8.56
N LYS A 25 -3.74 -15.85 8.80
CA LYS A 25 -4.23 -14.71 9.57
C LYS A 25 -4.00 -13.42 8.78
N PRO A 26 -4.83 -13.15 7.77
CA PRO A 26 -4.69 -11.97 6.95
C PRO A 26 -5.20 -10.72 7.66
N ALA A 27 -4.66 -9.56 7.29
CA ALA A 27 -5.24 -8.25 7.55
C ALA A 27 -5.25 -7.42 6.26
N LEU A 28 -6.23 -6.54 6.12
CA LEU A 28 -6.29 -5.54 5.05
C LEU A 28 -5.59 -4.26 5.52
N LEU A 29 -4.60 -3.79 4.76
CA LEU A 29 -3.87 -2.55 4.99
C LEU A 29 -4.11 -1.56 3.85
N ILE A 30 -4.87 -0.51 4.14
CA ILE A 30 -5.19 0.56 3.19
C ILE A 30 -4.18 1.70 3.36
N VAL A 31 -3.24 1.81 2.42
CA VAL A 31 -2.12 2.75 2.51
C VAL A 31 -2.51 4.12 1.93
N ASP A 32 -2.59 5.13 2.78
CA ASP A 32 -2.65 6.56 2.42
C ASP A 32 -3.72 6.95 1.38
N PHE A 33 -4.87 6.28 1.39
CA PHE A 33 -5.97 6.59 0.49
C PHE A 33 -6.75 7.82 0.99
N VAL A 34 -6.18 9.01 0.78
CA VAL A 34 -6.67 10.29 1.30
C VAL A 34 -7.08 11.26 0.19
N VAL A 35 -7.83 12.31 0.57
CA VAL A 35 -8.43 13.32 -0.33
C VAL A 35 -7.42 13.95 -1.28
N ALA A 36 -6.17 14.16 -0.86
CA ALA A 36 -5.13 14.76 -1.71
C ALA A 36 -4.92 14.05 -3.06
N TYR A 37 -5.21 12.75 -3.14
CA TYR A 37 -5.04 11.98 -4.38
C TYR A 37 -6.29 11.95 -5.26
N LEU A 38 -7.43 12.42 -4.75
CA LEU A 38 -8.74 12.37 -5.40
C LEU A 38 -9.25 13.74 -5.83
N ASP A 39 -8.80 14.82 -5.18
CA ASP A 39 -9.21 16.18 -5.54
C ASP A 39 -8.43 16.67 -6.78
N PRO A 40 -9.08 16.96 -7.93
CA PRO A 40 -8.40 17.47 -9.12
C PRO A 40 -7.67 18.80 -8.93
N ALA A 41 -8.00 19.57 -7.89
CA ALA A 41 -7.29 20.80 -7.54
C ALA A 41 -5.99 20.53 -6.75
N SER A 42 -5.80 19.32 -6.23
CA SER A 42 -4.59 18.93 -5.53
C SER A 42 -3.45 18.66 -6.52
N PRO A 43 -2.21 19.14 -6.25
CA PRO A 43 -1.04 18.77 -7.05
C PRO A 43 -0.66 17.28 -6.89
N LEU A 44 -1.30 16.55 -5.97
CA LEU A 44 -1.15 15.12 -5.79
C LEU A 44 -2.25 14.29 -6.46
N TYR A 45 -3.23 14.92 -7.13
CA TYR A 45 -4.29 14.22 -7.86
C TYR A 45 -3.72 13.11 -8.74
N ALA A 46 -4.32 11.92 -8.66
CA ALA A 46 -3.80 10.73 -9.32
C ALA A 46 -4.79 10.09 -10.30
N GLY A 47 -6.08 10.47 -10.32
CA GLY A 47 -7.09 9.85 -11.19
C GLY A 47 -7.26 8.35 -10.90
N VAL A 48 -7.47 8.02 -9.64
CA VAL A 48 -7.44 6.65 -9.09
C VAL A 48 -8.81 6.19 -8.58
N GLU A 49 -9.89 6.68 -9.19
CA GLU A 49 -11.27 6.40 -8.80
C GLU A 49 -11.60 4.90 -8.89
N ASP A 50 -11.06 4.19 -9.90
CA ASP A 50 -11.23 2.74 -10.01
C ASP A 50 -10.57 1.99 -8.84
N ALA A 51 -9.40 2.46 -8.39
CA ALA A 51 -8.72 1.90 -7.22
C ALA A 51 -9.45 2.22 -5.92
N LEU A 52 -10.09 3.40 -5.81
CA LEU A 52 -10.97 3.72 -4.69
C LEU A 52 -12.14 2.75 -4.62
N ALA A 53 -12.82 2.53 -5.75
CA ALA A 53 -13.96 1.60 -5.82
C ALA A 53 -13.54 0.15 -5.47
N SER A 54 -12.33 -0.27 -5.84
CA SER A 54 -11.77 -1.57 -5.45
C SER A 54 -11.51 -1.64 -3.93
N ASN A 55 -10.94 -0.58 -3.34
CA ASN A 55 -10.75 -0.48 -1.89
C ASN A 55 -12.07 -0.55 -1.12
N GLU A 56 -13.13 0.09 -1.60
CA GLU A 56 -14.46 0.04 -0.98
C GLU A 56 -15.02 -1.39 -0.92
N ARG A 57 -14.85 -2.16 -2.00
CA ARG A 57 -15.30 -3.56 -2.07
C ARG A 57 -14.47 -4.47 -1.17
N LEU A 58 -13.15 -4.31 -1.17
CA LEU A 58 -12.25 -5.07 -0.28
C LEU A 58 -12.51 -4.74 1.19
N LEU A 59 -12.73 -3.47 1.52
CA LEU A 59 -13.06 -3.03 2.87
C LEU A 59 -14.38 -3.66 3.35
N ALA A 60 -15.40 -3.65 2.51
CA ALA A 60 -16.67 -4.29 2.81
C ALA A 60 -16.52 -5.81 3.01
N ALA A 61 -15.73 -6.48 2.17
CA ALA A 61 -15.45 -7.91 2.30
C ALA A 61 -14.68 -8.22 3.59
N ALA A 62 -13.63 -7.44 3.90
CA ALA A 62 -12.81 -7.62 5.09
C ALA A 62 -13.62 -7.47 6.37
N ARG A 63 -14.43 -6.41 6.46
CA ARG A 63 -15.36 -6.18 7.58
C ARG A 63 -16.38 -7.31 7.74
N LYS A 64 -16.94 -7.79 6.62
CA LYS A 64 -17.90 -8.91 6.63
C LYS A 64 -17.26 -10.22 7.12
N ALA A 65 -16.01 -10.48 6.74
CA ALA A 65 -15.25 -11.65 7.17
C ALA A 65 -14.66 -11.52 8.58
N GLY A 66 -14.65 -10.31 9.15
CA GLY A 66 -14.09 -10.04 10.47
C GLY A 66 -12.56 -10.09 10.51
N ILE A 67 -11.87 -9.95 9.37
CA ILE A 67 -10.41 -9.83 9.35
C ILE A 67 -10.01 -8.41 9.77
N PRO A 68 -8.85 -8.20 10.42
CA PRO A 68 -8.41 -6.87 10.82
C PRO A 68 -8.27 -5.93 9.63
N VAL A 69 -8.74 -4.69 9.79
CA VAL A 69 -8.56 -3.60 8.85
C VAL A 69 -7.72 -2.50 9.50
N LEU A 70 -6.66 -2.09 8.80
CA LEU A 70 -5.79 -1.01 9.20
C LEU A 70 -5.70 0.02 8.08
N PHE A 71 -5.68 1.29 8.47
CA PHE A 71 -5.50 2.43 7.59
C PHE A 71 -4.17 3.10 7.90
N THR A 72 -3.55 3.71 6.91
CA THR A 72 -2.48 4.68 7.15
C THR A 72 -2.77 6.02 6.54
N ASN A 73 -2.20 7.04 7.13
CA ASN A 73 -2.13 8.38 6.55
C ASN A 73 -0.76 8.98 6.83
N VAL A 74 -0.33 9.87 5.92
CA VAL A 74 0.80 10.75 6.20
C VAL A 74 0.29 11.96 6.96
N GLU A 75 0.95 12.32 8.07
CA GLU A 75 0.73 13.60 8.75
C GLU A 75 2.06 14.19 9.24
N TYR A 76 2.23 15.48 9.04
CA TYR A 76 3.37 16.25 9.55
C TYR A 76 2.92 17.30 10.56
N SER A 77 3.81 17.63 11.49
CA SER A 77 3.69 18.82 12.32
C SER A 77 3.69 20.07 11.43
N PRO A 78 2.98 21.16 11.81
CA PRO A 78 3.00 22.40 11.06
C PRO A 78 4.42 22.88 10.76
N GLY A 79 4.71 23.20 9.50
CA GLY A 79 6.06 23.54 9.02
C GLY A 79 7.00 22.36 8.78
N GLY A 80 6.53 21.11 8.92
CA GLY A 80 7.23 19.90 8.48
C GLY A 80 8.49 19.52 9.28
N ALA A 81 8.59 19.96 10.54
CA ALA A 81 9.77 19.74 11.38
C ALA A 81 10.11 18.25 11.59
N ASP A 82 9.11 17.38 11.52
CA ASP A 82 9.19 15.92 11.64
C ASP A 82 9.29 15.18 10.29
N GLY A 83 9.31 15.90 9.16
CA GLY A 83 9.27 15.28 7.84
C GLY A 83 10.63 14.96 7.20
N GLY A 84 11.72 15.49 7.77
CA GLY A 84 13.09 15.18 7.36
C GLY A 84 13.39 15.34 5.86
N VAL A 85 14.21 14.43 5.31
CA VAL A 85 14.63 14.49 3.89
C VAL A 85 13.47 14.24 2.93
N PHE A 86 12.50 13.41 3.30
CA PHE A 86 11.37 13.08 2.43
C PHE A 86 10.49 14.31 2.19
N TYR A 87 10.11 15.00 3.27
CA TYR A 87 9.37 16.26 3.20
C TYR A 87 10.12 17.35 2.41
N ARG A 88 11.45 17.47 2.61
CA ARG A 88 12.29 18.38 1.81
C ARG A 88 12.35 18.03 0.33
N LYS A 89 12.33 16.73 -0.01
CA LYS A 89 12.44 16.24 -1.39
C LYS A 89 11.12 16.38 -2.16
N VAL A 90 9.98 16.26 -1.48
CA VAL A 90 8.64 16.30 -2.09
C VAL A 90 7.84 17.46 -1.50
N PRO A 91 7.92 18.67 -2.09
CA PRO A 91 7.27 19.87 -1.55
C PRO A 91 5.75 19.75 -1.38
N ALA A 92 5.09 18.88 -2.15
CA ALA A 92 3.66 18.63 -2.04
C ALA A 92 3.25 17.99 -0.70
N LEU A 93 4.19 17.39 0.04
CA LEU A 93 3.92 16.78 1.35
C LEU A 93 3.47 17.79 2.42
N LYS A 94 3.66 19.10 2.19
CA LYS A 94 3.04 20.15 3.01
C LYS A 94 1.50 20.07 3.06
N LEU A 95 0.87 19.44 2.08
CA LEU A 95 -0.57 19.19 2.08
C LEU A 95 -1.00 18.23 3.19
N PHE A 96 -0.07 17.48 3.76
CA PHE A 96 -0.31 16.55 4.87
C PHE A 96 0.07 17.15 6.22
N GLU A 97 0.28 18.46 6.32
CA GLU A 97 0.44 19.09 7.63
C GLU A 97 -0.87 19.04 8.42
N ARG A 98 -0.77 18.81 9.74
CA ARG A 98 -1.92 18.71 10.64
C ARG A 98 -2.86 19.90 10.47
N GLY A 99 -4.15 19.60 10.32
CA GLY A 99 -5.23 20.58 10.09
C GLY A 99 -5.54 20.82 8.61
N SER A 100 -4.73 20.30 7.69
CA SER A 100 -5.06 20.27 6.27
C SER A 100 -6.16 19.24 5.99
N PRO A 101 -7.20 19.58 5.21
CA PRO A 101 -8.22 18.60 4.81
C PRO A 101 -7.70 17.56 3.81
N MET A 102 -6.54 17.80 3.18
CA MET A 102 -6.00 16.94 2.12
C MET A 102 -5.50 15.60 2.67
N GLY A 103 -5.17 15.52 3.96
CA GLY A 103 -4.81 14.28 4.65
C GLY A 103 -6.00 13.46 5.17
N ALA A 104 -7.24 13.94 4.98
CA ALA A 104 -8.43 13.21 5.44
C ALA A 104 -8.75 12.03 4.52
N PHE A 105 -9.34 10.97 5.08
CA PHE A 105 -9.92 9.88 4.30
C PHE A 105 -11.17 10.36 3.55
N PRO A 106 -11.49 9.81 2.35
CA PRO A 106 -12.72 10.15 1.63
C PRO A 106 -13.95 9.56 2.35
N ALA A 107 -15.13 10.13 2.10
CA ALA A 107 -16.36 9.77 2.81
C ALA A 107 -16.75 8.29 2.69
N SER A 108 -16.44 7.64 1.56
CA SER A 108 -16.74 6.23 1.30
C SER A 108 -15.72 5.25 1.89
N LEU A 109 -14.56 5.74 2.35
CA LEU A 109 -13.44 4.91 2.83
C LEU A 109 -12.96 5.37 4.21
N GLN A 110 -13.89 5.58 5.14
CA GLN A 110 -13.58 5.97 6.51
C GLN A 110 -13.20 4.75 7.37
N PRO A 111 -12.21 4.89 8.28
CA PRO A 111 -12.04 3.97 9.39
C PRO A 111 -13.28 4.01 10.31
N GLN A 112 -13.67 2.85 10.83
CA GLN A 112 -14.73 2.69 11.84
C GLN A 112 -14.15 2.61 13.26
N ASP A 113 -15.02 2.76 14.25
CA ASP A 113 -14.65 2.55 15.65
C ASP A 113 -14.05 1.15 15.84
N GLY A 114 -12.83 1.11 16.39
CA GLY A 114 -12.07 -0.12 16.61
C GLY A 114 -11.10 -0.50 15.47
N GLU A 115 -11.20 0.12 14.29
CA GLU A 115 -10.18 -0.01 13.24
C GLU A 115 -9.00 0.92 13.52
N LEU A 116 -7.78 0.46 13.22
CA LEU A 116 -6.57 1.19 13.56
C LEU A 116 -6.14 2.11 12.43
N VAL A 117 -5.80 3.36 12.78
CA VAL A 117 -5.12 4.30 11.90
C VAL A 117 -3.68 4.45 12.36
N ILE A 118 -2.72 4.10 11.49
CA ILE A 118 -1.29 4.30 11.72
C ILE A 118 -0.84 5.54 10.96
N THR A 119 -0.64 6.63 11.69
CA THR A 119 -0.10 7.88 11.14
C THR A 119 1.43 7.80 11.01
N LYS A 120 1.97 8.26 9.88
CA LYS A 120 3.40 8.15 9.55
C LYS A 120 3.96 9.40 8.90
N GLN A 121 5.29 9.53 8.91
CA GLN A 121 6.01 10.65 8.28
C GLN A 121 6.75 10.24 6.99
N TYR A 122 6.85 8.93 6.70
CA TYR A 122 7.63 8.42 5.59
C TYR A 122 6.82 7.49 4.69
N ALA A 123 7.42 7.04 3.59
CA ALA A 123 6.72 6.27 2.57
C ALA A 123 6.19 4.93 3.12
N SER A 124 7.05 4.13 3.75
CA SER A 124 6.64 2.86 4.34
C SER A 124 5.75 3.07 5.57
N SER A 125 4.67 2.31 5.65
CA SER A 125 3.80 2.23 6.82
C SER A 125 4.45 1.59 8.05
N PHE A 126 5.62 0.96 7.90
CA PHE A 126 6.40 0.39 9.00
C PHE A 126 7.45 1.36 9.56
N PHE A 127 8.02 2.21 8.70
CA PHE A 127 9.19 3.01 9.08
C PHE A 127 8.84 4.08 10.12
N GLY A 128 9.35 3.91 11.33
CA GLY A 128 9.11 4.84 12.45
C GLY A 128 7.69 4.77 13.02
N THR A 129 6.95 3.69 12.78
CA THR A 129 5.59 3.50 13.28
C THR A 129 5.48 2.27 14.20
N THR A 130 4.30 2.05 14.79
CA THR A 130 4.02 0.85 15.58
C THR A 130 3.51 -0.32 14.75
N LEU A 131 3.41 -0.22 13.41
CA LEU A 131 2.68 -1.19 12.58
C LEU A 131 3.19 -2.63 12.76
N ALA A 132 4.51 -2.87 12.73
CA ALA A 132 5.07 -4.21 12.93
C ALA A 132 4.64 -4.80 14.28
N ALA A 133 4.82 -4.05 15.37
CA ALA A 133 4.45 -4.50 16.71
C ALA A 133 2.94 -4.77 16.84
N THR A 134 2.11 -3.91 16.25
CA THR A 134 0.65 -4.07 16.19
C THR A 134 0.27 -5.37 15.47
N LEU A 135 0.80 -5.62 14.27
CA LEU A 135 0.50 -6.81 13.48
C LEU A 135 0.98 -8.09 14.17
N THR A 136 2.17 -8.07 14.77
CA THR A 136 2.69 -9.19 15.58
C THR A 136 1.78 -9.47 16.78
N ALA A 137 1.32 -8.43 17.50
CA ALA A 137 0.41 -8.60 18.63
C ALA A 137 -0.96 -9.16 18.22
N MET A 138 -1.44 -8.84 17.00
CA MET A 138 -2.64 -9.43 16.41
C MET A 138 -2.42 -10.86 15.90
N GLY A 139 -1.17 -11.30 15.79
CA GLY A 139 -0.79 -12.58 15.18
C GLY A 139 -1.04 -12.63 13.68
N VAL A 140 -1.06 -11.49 13.00
CA VAL A 140 -1.20 -11.41 11.55
C VAL A 140 0.05 -12.01 10.89
N ASP A 141 -0.15 -12.84 9.87
CA ASP A 141 0.94 -13.40 9.05
C ASP A 141 0.93 -12.87 7.61
N THR A 142 -0.21 -12.37 7.15
CA THR A 142 -0.45 -11.97 5.75
C THR A 142 -1.05 -10.58 5.68
N LEU A 143 -0.52 -9.74 4.78
CA LEU A 143 -1.06 -8.40 4.53
C LEU A 143 -1.58 -8.30 3.11
N LEU A 144 -2.88 -8.04 2.99
CA LEU A 144 -3.47 -7.53 1.75
C LEU A 144 -3.20 -6.02 1.71
N ILE A 145 -2.29 -5.58 0.85
CA ILE A 145 -1.82 -4.20 0.77
C ILE A 145 -2.49 -3.52 -0.42
N THR A 146 -3.15 -2.40 -0.13
CA THR A 146 -3.84 -1.57 -1.11
C THR A 146 -3.46 -0.10 -0.92
N GLY A 147 -3.87 0.78 -1.81
CA GLY A 147 -3.75 2.23 -1.62
C GLY A 147 -2.74 2.91 -2.52
N LEU A 148 -2.13 4.00 -2.03
CA LEU A 148 -1.49 5.01 -2.85
C LEU A 148 -0.13 5.49 -2.29
N SER A 149 0.86 5.82 -3.11
CA SER A 149 0.95 5.45 -4.54
C SER A 149 1.69 4.12 -4.70
N THR A 150 1.40 3.38 -5.78
CA THR A 150 2.03 2.10 -6.10
C THR A 150 3.56 2.18 -6.07
N SER A 151 4.15 3.18 -6.74
CA SER A 151 5.61 3.36 -6.80
C SER A 151 6.23 4.01 -5.57
N GLY A 152 5.41 4.45 -4.62
CA GLY A 152 5.84 5.16 -3.41
C GLY A 152 5.53 4.36 -2.16
N CYS A 153 4.47 4.77 -1.45
CA CYS A 153 4.12 4.23 -0.14
C CYS A 153 3.72 2.75 -0.19
N VAL A 154 3.00 2.30 -1.22
CA VAL A 154 2.61 0.89 -1.36
C VAL A 154 3.84 0.00 -1.51
N ARG A 155 4.73 0.32 -2.47
CA ARG A 155 5.98 -0.44 -2.64
C ARG A 155 6.84 -0.45 -1.38
N ALA A 156 7.04 0.72 -0.77
CA ALA A 156 7.84 0.81 0.44
C ALA A 156 7.26 -0.05 1.58
N THR A 157 5.94 -0.04 1.73
CA THR A 157 5.22 -0.84 2.72
C THR A 157 5.29 -2.34 2.43
N ALA A 158 5.15 -2.75 1.17
CA ALA A 158 5.24 -4.16 0.79
C ALA A 158 6.67 -4.72 0.95
N LEU A 159 7.69 -3.93 0.62
CA LEU A 159 9.08 -4.28 0.90
C LEU A 159 9.31 -4.44 2.41
N ASP A 160 8.87 -3.48 3.23
CA ASP A 160 9.06 -3.57 4.68
C ASP A 160 8.23 -4.70 5.30
N ALA A 161 7.03 -4.99 4.78
CA ALA A 161 6.26 -6.15 5.21
C ALA A 161 7.06 -7.44 5.03
N CYS A 162 7.67 -7.65 3.86
CA CYS A 162 8.58 -8.76 3.59
C CYS A 162 9.77 -8.77 4.57
N GLN A 163 10.42 -7.62 4.77
CA GLN A 163 11.57 -7.50 5.69
C GLN A 163 11.22 -7.77 7.15
N HIS A 164 9.99 -7.48 7.56
CA HIS A 164 9.46 -7.76 8.90
C HIS A 164 8.88 -9.18 9.04
N GLY A 165 8.92 -9.99 7.98
CA GLY A 165 8.49 -11.40 8.01
C GLY A 165 6.99 -11.62 7.82
N PHE A 166 6.25 -10.61 7.35
CA PHE A 166 4.86 -10.77 6.90
C PHE A 166 4.82 -11.16 5.43
N LEU A 167 3.78 -11.86 5.00
CA LEU A 167 3.53 -12.21 3.60
C LEU A 167 2.76 -11.07 2.92
N PRO A 168 3.38 -10.28 2.03
CA PRO A 168 2.70 -9.18 1.39
C PRO A 168 2.01 -9.63 0.10
N PHE A 169 0.71 -9.35 0.02
CA PHE A 169 -0.14 -9.56 -1.13
C PHE A 169 -0.67 -8.20 -1.59
N VAL A 170 -0.11 -7.68 -2.67
CA VAL A 170 -0.47 -6.37 -3.23
C VAL A 170 -1.63 -6.56 -4.19
N VAL A 171 -2.76 -5.89 -3.93
CA VAL A 171 -3.95 -6.04 -4.77
C VAL A 171 -3.89 -5.02 -5.90
N ARG A 172 -3.66 -5.50 -7.12
CA ARG A 172 -3.36 -4.67 -8.31
C ARG A 172 -4.40 -3.58 -8.53
N GLU A 173 -5.68 -3.95 -8.62
CA GLU A 173 -6.77 -3.03 -8.93
C GLU A 173 -7.08 -2.08 -7.77
N ALA A 174 -6.63 -2.38 -6.56
CA ALA A 174 -6.81 -1.53 -5.38
C ALA A 174 -5.57 -0.65 -5.09
N CYS A 175 -4.57 -0.66 -5.98
CA CYS A 175 -3.42 0.20 -5.93
C CYS A 175 -3.47 1.22 -7.07
N GLY A 176 -2.99 2.44 -6.82
CA GLY A 176 -3.00 3.50 -7.83
C GLY A 176 -1.72 4.31 -7.86
N ASP A 177 -1.41 4.87 -9.02
CA ASP A 177 -0.37 5.87 -9.19
C ASP A 177 -0.80 6.92 -10.22
N ARG A 178 -0.21 8.11 -10.16
CA ARG A 178 -0.52 9.22 -11.08
C ARG A 178 0.01 9.00 -12.50
N HIS A 179 0.75 7.92 -12.73
CA HIS A 179 1.33 7.59 -14.03
C HIS A 179 1.46 6.06 -14.20
N PRO A 180 1.06 5.50 -15.37
CA PRO A 180 1.04 4.06 -15.59
C PRO A 180 2.45 3.42 -15.59
N GLY A 181 3.46 4.10 -16.13
CA GLY A 181 4.84 3.62 -16.15
C GLY A 181 5.38 3.23 -14.76
N PRO A 182 5.44 4.16 -13.78
CA PRO A 182 5.80 3.83 -12.40
C PRO A 182 4.89 2.78 -11.76
N HIS A 183 3.57 2.81 -12.02
CA HIS A 183 2.65 1.81 -11.50
C HIS A 183 3.07 0.39 -11.92
N GLU A 184 3.19 0.14 -13.23
CA GLU A 184 3.53 -1.20 -13.76
C GLU A 184 4.96 -1.63 -13.39
N ALA A 185 5.93 -0.73 -13.47
CA ALA A 185 7.31 -1.06 -13.13
C ALA A 185 7.44 -1.52 -11.67
N ASN A 186 6.69 -0.91 -10.76
CA ASN A 186 6.77 -1.25 -9.34
C ASN A 186 5.95 -2.50 -9.00
N LEU A 187 4.81 -2.74 -9.66
CA LEU A 187 4.11 -4.02 -9.53
C LEU A 187 4.95 -5.17 -10.06
N PHE A 188 5.65 -4.99 -11.19
CA PHE A 188 6.58 -5.97 -11.71
C PHE A 188 7.70 -6.30 -10.71
N ASP A 189 8.35 -5.28 -10.15
CA ASP A 189 9.40 -5.47 -9.14
C ASP A 189 8.88 -6.14 -7.87
N LEU A 190 7.66 -5.79 -7.43
CA LEU A 190 7.02 -6.38 -6.25
C LEU A 190 6.75 -7.86 -6.49
N GLN A 191 6.07 -8.22 -7.59
CA GLN A 191 5.78 -9.61 -7.95
C GLN A 191 7.04 -10.47 -8.02
N ALA A 192 8.10 -9.95 -8.61
CA ALA A 192 9.30 -10.73 -8.83
C ALA A 192 10.09 -10.98 -7.53
N LYS A 193 10.03 -10.06 -6.55
CA LYS A 193 11.05 -10.02 -5.47
C LYS A 193 10.52 -9.97 -4.07
N TYR A 194 9.36 -9.34 -3.83
CA TYR A 194 8.99 -8.91 -2.48
C TYR A 194 7.58 -9.30 -2.07
N ALA A 195 6.67 -9.53 -3.02
CA ALA A 195 5.25 -9.72 -2.77
C ALA A 195 4.60 -10.59 -3.85
N GLU A 196 3.41 -11.10 -3.56
CA GLU A 196 2.49 -11.54 -4.60
C GLU A 196 1.63 -10.36 -5.07
N VAL A 197 1.55 -10.14 -6.37
CA VAL A 197 0.62 -9.18 -6.98
C VAL A 197 -0.58 -9.95 -7.50
N ILE A 198 -1.69 -9.82 -6.79
CA ILE A 198 -2.93 -10.57 -7.07
C ILE A 198 -4.03 -9.65 -7.58
N SER A 199 -5.03 -10.23 -8.24
CA SER A 199 -6.24 -9.50 -8.61
C SER A 199 -7.13 -9.24 -7.39
N GLU A 200 -8.00 -8.24 -7.48
CA GLU A 200 -9.07 -8.00 -6.51
C GLU A 200 -9.95 -9.23 -6.32
N THR A 201 -10.23 -9.97 -7.40
CA THR A 201 -11.07 -11.17 -7.34
C THR A 201 -10.43 -12.24 -6.47
N GLU A 202 -9.13 -12.47 -6.64
CA GLU A 202 -8.36 -13.40 -5.80
C GLU A 202 -8.31 -12.92 -4.35
N ALA A 203 -8.10 -11.62 -4.12
CA ALA A 203 -8.07 -11.04 -2.78
C ALA A 203 -9.41 -11.24 -2.05
N ILE A 204 -10.55 -10.99 -2.72
CA ILE A 204 -11.88 -11.21 -2.16
C ILE A 204 -12.10 -12.70 -1.86
N ALA A 205 -11.64 -13.59 -2.74
CA ALA A 205 -11.73 -15.04 -2.50
C ALA A 205 -10.94 -15.45 -1.25
N HIS A 206 -9.73 -14.93 -1.06
CA HIS A 206 -8.93 -15.15 0.14
C HIS A 206 -9.58 -14.61 1.41
N ILE A 207 -10.14 -13.40 1.37
CA ILE A 207 -10.86 -12.80 2.51
C ILE A 207 -12.08 -13.63 2.90
N SER A 208 -12.79 -14.17 1.91
CA SER A 208 -14.06 -14.88 2.11
C SER A 208 -13.88 -16.38 2.41
N ALA A 209 -12.65 -16.88 2.37
CA ALA A 209 -12.37 -18.28 2.65
C ALA A 209 -12.56 -18.55 4.17
N PRO A 210 -13.24 -19.66 4.54
CA PRO A 210 -13.53 -20.00 5.93
C PRO A 210 -12.31 -20.44 6.73
#